data_AF-A0A1H0G4N4-F1
#
_entry.id   AF-A0A1H0G4N4-F1
#
_cell.length_a   1.000
_cell.length_b   1.000
_cell.length_c   1.000
_cell.angle_alpha   90.00
_cell.angle_beta   90.00
_cell.angle_gamma   90.00
#
_symmetry.space_group_name_H-M   'P 1'
#
loop_
_entity.id
_entity.type
_entity.pdbx_description
1 polymer ?
#
loop_
_entity_poly.entity_id
_entity_poly.type
_entity_poly.pdbx_seq_one_letter_code
_entity_poly.pdbx_strand_id
1 'polypeptide(L)'
;MSTDLEDRLRRGLQATADDVAPAPHDLADVVRHRARRQRRTRAAVAAAGLVAALVLVGVPVVASTLVADGGGRTATPAERPRLDPLPTLLDAPTRGSLAADGEWLTGVRALSWVPADVVERPAGLGLPDPAVEDRRVAFAGDVPGGRAALVVAPEGDTGVVGAWYTGPEEARPAEMTLATAPSRFPRSEPAVLWDATSGERVVLLLVGLPGTEARYLAGREVSAAGEERELWEPVPLVDGAGAVDVARGTGAGFPGPVVLEYTWGGRTGNPAMAWYADPVPSSPPEVAVADPRGLRDAVPADLVQMAATTMLGHYGTGAAGATPTLLAAGSVEGTTTVLVGATLPSGATITALLTTLSTAGPAEDATSTMLSVGQAAPAGTALLERIVAVAGDRTLTVSAPAAGAVAEVYLADGTLLTTVPLVDGAGSGALPPPAPERIRVLDAAGALVGEAPVTSVDG
;
A
#
# COMPACT_ATOMS: atom_id res chain seq x y z
N MET A 1 12.56 -44.27 -9.91
CA MET A 1 13.21 -42.96 -10.04
C MET A 1 12.89 -41.97 -8.90
N SER A 2 12.04 -42.32 -7.91
CA SER A 2 11.71 -41.45 -6.76
C SER A 2 12.83 -41.33 -5.71
N THR A 3 13.65 -42.39 -5.55
CA THR A 3 14.65 -42.48 -4.47
C THR A 3 15.87 -41.56 -4.65
N ASP A 4 16.24 -41.21 -5.87
CA ASP A 4 17.43 -40.37 -6.12
C ASP A 4 17.18 -38.88 -5.81
N LEU A 5 15.93 -38.41 -5.90
CA LEU A 5 15.58 -37.03 -5.52
C LEU A 5 15.54 -36.87 -3.99
N GLU A 6 14.96 -37.85 -3.29
CA GLU A 6 14.87 -37.85 -1.83
C GLU A 6 16.27 -37.89 -1.19
N ASP A 7 17.17 -38.74 -1.72
CA ASP A 7 18.55 -38.82 -1.24
C ASP A 7 19.38 -37.56 -1.56
N ARG A 8 19.02 -36.83 -2.62
CA ARG A 8 19.68 -35.57 -2.98
C ARG A 8 19.20 -34.41 -2.10
N LEU A 9 17.89 -34.36 -1.82
CA LEU A 9 17.31 -33.40 -0.89
C LEU A 9 17.80 -33.64 0.53
N ARG A 10 17.84 -34.89 0.99
CA ARG A 10 18.33 -35.22 2.34
C ARG A 10 19.79 -34.82 2.52
N ARG A 11 20.65 -35.12 1.53
CA ARG A 11 22.06 -34.70 1.56
C ARG A 11 22.25 -33.19 1.48
N GLY A 12 21.45 -32.51 0.66
CA GLY A 12 21.46 -31.04 0.57
C GLY A 12 21.07 -30.41 1.90
N LEU A 13 19.97 -30.85 2.51
CA LEU A 13 19.49 -30.33 3.79
C LEU A 13 20.46 -30.61 4.94
N GLN A 14 21.14 -31.77 4.95
CA GLN A 14 22.17 -32.07 5.95
C GLN A 14 23.42 -31.19 5.77
N ALA A 15 23.88 -30.99 4.55
CA ALA A 15 25.01 -30.10 4.28
C ALA A 15 24.71 -28.66 4.72
N THR A 16 23.51 -28.15 4.45
CA THR A 16 23.10 -26.81 4.89
C THR A 16 22.94 -26.72 6.41
N ALA A 17 22.46 -27.79 7.06
CA ALA A 17 22.31 -27.81 8.52
C ALA A 17 23.65 -27.80 9.26
N ASP A 18 24.69 -28.41 8.68
CA ASP A 18 26.04 -28.44 9.25
C ASP A 18 26.77 -27.09 9.09
N ASP A 19 26.39 -26.27 8.11
CA ASP A 19 26.95 -24.92 7.86
C ASP A 19 26.27 -23.80 8.68
N VAL A 20 25.13 -24.07 9.34
CA VAL A 20 24.48 -23.09 10.21
C VAL A 20 25.14 -23.13 11.59
N ALA A 21 25.84 -22.05 11.94
CA ALA A 21 26.39 -21.88 13.27
C ALA A 21 25.29 -22.10 14.33
N PRO A 22 25.54 -22.90 15.38
CA PRO A 22 24.54 -23.22 16.38
C PRO A 22 23.96 -21.94 16.96
N ALA A 23 22.63 -21.88 17.01
CA ALA A 23 21.91 -20.72 17.53
C ALA A 23 22.49 -20.33 18.91
N PRO A 24 22.80 -19.05 19.16
CA PRO A 24 23.29 -18.60 20.44
C PRO A 24 22.40 -19.12 21.58
N HIS A 25 23.01 -19.73 22.61
CA HIS A 25 22.28 -20.38 23.70
C HIS A 25 21.36 -19.43 24.48
N ASP A 26 21.49 -18.11 24.27
CA ASP A 26 20.71 -17.05 24.89
C ASP A 26 19.56 -16.53 24.01
N LEU A 27 19.39 -16.98 22.76
CA LEU A 27 18.37 -16.47 21.84
C LEU A 27 16.95 -16.61 22.42
N ALA A 28 16.65 -17.77 23.03
CA ALA A 28 15.38 -18.02 23.69
C ALA A 28 15.15 -17.09 24.88
N ASP A 29 16.22 -16.74 25.61
CA ASP A 29 16.14 -15.85 26.76
C ASP A 29 16.03 -14.39 26.33
N VAL A 30 16.72 -13.96 25.27
CA VAL A 30 16.57 -12.64 24.65
C VAL A 30 15.14 -12.42 24.14
N VAL A 31 14.57 -13.41 23.45
CA VAL A 31 13.17 -13.35 22.97
C VAL A 31 12.19 -13.29 24.14
N ARG A 32 12.37 -14.12 25.18
CA ARG A 32 11.53 -14.06 26.40
C ARG A 32 11.68 -12.74 27.12
N HIS A 33 12.89 -12.17 27.18
CA HIS A 33 13.15 -10.92 27.89
C HIS A 33 12.50 -9.73 27.17
N ARG A 34 12.60 -9.70 25.83
CA ARG A 34 11.93 -8.71 24.97
C ARG A 34 10.41 -8.81 25.08
N ALA A 35 9.85 -10.02 25.02
CA ALA A 35 8.41 -10.24 25.18
C ALA A 35 7.89 -9.79 26.57
N ARG A 36 8.64 -10.05 27.64
CA ARG A 36 8.30 -9.59 29.00
C ARG A 36 8.37 -8.06 29.12
N ARG A 37 9.37 -7.42 28.53
CA ARG A 37 9.51 -5.95 28.52
C ARG A 37 8.35 -5.31 27.76
N GLN A 38 7.99 -5.86 26.59
CA GLN A 38 6.89 -5.38 25.75
C GLN A 38 5.51 -5.54 26.43
N ARG A 39 5.31 -6.63 27.19
CA ARG A 39 4.09 -6.81 28.02
C ARG A 39 4.01 -5.78 29.15
N ARG A 40 5.13 -5.45 29.81
CA ARG A 40 5.16 -4.45 30.89
C ARG A 40 4.88 -3.04 30.37
N THR A 41 5.42 -2.65 29.22
CA THR A 41 5.11 -1.35 28.60
C THR A 41 3.65 -1.26 28.15
N ARG A 42 3.07 -2.33 27.58
CA ARG A 42 1.64 -2.35 27.23
C ARG A 42 0.74 -2.25 28.47
N ALA A 43 1.09 -2.92 29.57
CA ALA A 43 0.36 -2.81 30.83
C ALA A 43 0.45 -1.41 31.45
N ALA A 44 1.63 -0.76 31.38
CA ALA A 44 1.82 0.61 31.88
C ALA A 44 0.99 1.63 31.10
N VAL A 45 0.93 1.50 29.76
CA VAL A 45 0.12 2.38 28.90
C VAL A 45 -1.39 2.17 29.15
N ALA A 46 -1.83 0.92 29.31
CA ALA A 46 -3.23 0.61 29.64
C ALA A 46 -3.63 1.16 31.03
N ALA A 47 -2.73 1.07 32.03
CA ALA A 47 -2.98 1.62 33.36
C ALA A 47 -3.05 3.16 33.34
N ALA A 48 -2.17 3.84 32.59
CA ALA A 48 -2.20 5.29 32.44
C ALA A 48 -3.49 5.77 31.76
N GLY A 49 -3.96 5.06 30.72
CA GLY A 49 -5.25 5.33 30.07
C GLY A 49 -6.45 5.17 31.01
N LEU A 50 -6.43 4.15 31.87
CA LEU A 50 -7.52 3.90 32.83
C LEU A 50 -7.57 4.96 33.94
N VAL A 51 -6.42 5.46 34.39
CA VAL A 51 -6.35 6.58 35.35
C VAL A 51 -6.83 7.88 34.72
N ALA A 52 -6.44 8.17 33.47
CA ALA A 52 -6.92 9.36 32.75
C ALA A 52 -8.44 9.30 32.51
N ALA A 53 -8.99 8.14 32.17
CA ALA A 53 -10.42 7.93 32.03
C ALA A 53 -11.18 8.10 33.37
N LEU A 54 -10.61 7.63 34.48
CA LEU A 54 -11.20 7.82 35.82
C LEU A 54 -11.17 9.29 36.27
N VAL A 55 -10.14 10.06 35.90
CA VAL A 55 -10.05 11.49 36.21
C VAL A 55 -11.01 12.32 35.35
N LEU A 56 -11.18 11.98 34.06
CA LEU A 56 -12.08 12.69 33.14
C LEU A 56 -13.57 12.37 33.33
N VAL A 57 -13.92 11.18 33.82
CA VAL A 57 -15.31 10.79 34.12
C VAL A 57 -15.70 11.12 35.58
N GLY A 58 -14.74 11.50 36.43
CA GLY A 58 -14.92 11.65 37.87
C GLY A 58 -15.61 12.93 38.38
N VAL A 59 -15.81 13.98 37.57
CA VAL A 59 -16.42 15.25 38.03
C VAL A 59 -17.20 15.91 36.87
N PRO A 60 -18.56 16.01 36.85
CA PRO A 60 -19.52 16.01 37.96
C PRO A 60 -20.77 15.09 37.75
N VAL A 61 -20.85 13.95 38.44
CA VAL A 61 -22.11 13.18 38.62
C VAL A 61 -22.53 13.11 40.10
N VAL A 62 -21.78 13.77 40.99
CA VAL A 62 -22.07 13.75 42.45
C VAL A 62 -23.26 14.66 42.84
N ALA A 63 -23.84 15.42 41.91
CA ALA A 63 -25.01 16.25 42.18
C ALA A 63 -26.37 15.57 41.89
N SER A 64 -26.40 14.38 41.25
CA SER A 64 -27.67 13.81 40.75
C SER A 64 -28.13 12.52 41.43
N THR A 65 -27.42 12.01 42.45
CA THR A 65 -27.71 10.70 43.06
C THR A 65 -28.12 10.74 44.53
N LEU A 66 -28.33 11.92 45.13
CA LEU A 66 -28.73 12.03 46.53
C LEU A 66 -30.22 12.38 46.77
N VAL A 67 -31.09 12.15 45.78
CA VAL A 67 -32.55 12.10 46.01
C VAL A 67 -33.16 10.93 45.25
N ALA A 68 -33.03 9.73 45.81
CA ALA A 68 -33.91 8.60 45.52
C ALA A 68 -33.83 7.58 46.66
N ASP A 69 -34.52 7.88 47.75
CA ASP A 69 -34.96 6.86 48.69
C ASP A 69 -35.88 5.85 47.98
N GLY A 70 -35.60 4.56 48.15
CA GLY A 70 -36.62 3.51 47.99
C GLY A 70 -36.38 2.47 46.90
N GLY A 71 -35.82 1.33 47.31
CA GLY A 71 -36.05 0.02 46.67
C GLY A 71 -34.90 -0.49 45.79
N GLY A 72 -34.21 -1.52 46.27
CA GLY A 72 -33.20 -2.28 45.52
C GLY A 72 -33.78 -3.01 44.31
N ARG A 73 -34.03 -2.27 43.22
CA ARG A 73 -34.22 -2.83 41.89
C ARG A 73 -32.86 -2.87 41.20
N THR A 74 -32.33 -4.07 41.06
CA THR A 74 -31.23 -4.37 40.13
C THR A 74 -31.57 -3.78 38.76
N ALA A 75 -30.64 -2.98 38.21
CA ALA A 75 -30.79 -2.42 36.87
C ALA A 75 -31.02 -3.56 35.88
N THR A 76 -32.25 -3.66 35.37
CA THR A 76 -32.60 -4.61 34.32
C THR A 76 -31.77 -4.24 33.09
N PRO A 77 -31.10 -5.19 32.41
CA PRO A 77 -30.37 -4.89 31.19
C PRO A 77 -31.29 -4.14 30.24
N ALA A 78 -30.95 -2.90 29.91
CA ALA A 78 -31.68 -2.17 28.89
C ALA A 78 -31.57 -3.00 27.61
N GLU A 79 -32.70 -3.49 27.10
CA GLU A 79 -32.78 -4.11 25.79
C GLU A 79 -32.28 -3.08 24.78
N ARG A 80 -31.02 -3.22 24.36
CA ARG A 80 -30.51 -2.43 23.25
C ARG A 80 -31.36 -2.82 22.04
N PRO A 81 -31.99 -1.86 21.35
CA PRO A 81 -32.69 -2.14 20.11
C PRO A 81 -31.75 -2.95 19.21
N ARG A 82 -32.23 -4.09 18.70
CA ARG A 82 -31.49 -4.80 17.65
C ARG A 82 -31.40 -3.83 16.47
N LEU A 83 -30.19 -3.42 16.13
CA LEU A 83 -29.97 -2.63 14.93
C LEU A 83 -30.38 -3.50 13.74
N ASP A 84 -31.19 -2.94 12.84
CA ASP A 84 -31.53 -3.62 11.60
C ASP A 84 -30.25 -3.98 10.86
N PRO A 85 -30.16 -5.19 10.29
CA PRO A 85 -28.98 -5.61 9.55
C PRO A 85 -28.74 -4.65 8.39
N LEU A 86 -27.51 -4.14 8.27
CA LEU A 86 -27.13 -3.30 7.14
C LEU A 86 -27.27 -4.11 5.83
N PRO A 87 -27.82 -3.49 4.77
CA PRO A 87 -27.91 -4.13 3.46
C PRO A 87 -26.53 -4.47 2.91
N THR A 88 -26.47 -5.50 2.09
CA THR A 88 -25.26 -6.03 1.49
C THR A 88 -25.40 -6.12 -0.04
N LEU A 89 -24.30 -6.36 -0.75
CA LEU A 89 -24.35 -6.62 -2.19
C LEU A 89 -25.20 -7.85 -2.55
N LEU A 90 -25.41 -8.79 -1.61
CA LEU A 90 -26.30 -9.94 -1.77
C LEU A 90 -27.77 -9.54 -1.77
N ASP A 91 -28.14 -8.39 -1.21
CA ASP A 91 -29.53 -7.93 -1.12
C ASP A 91 -29.93 -7.10 -2.35
N ALA A 92 -28.96 -6.47 -3.01
CA ALA A 92 -29.16 -5.65 -4.20
C ALA A 92 -29.48 -6.49 -5.46
N PRO A 93 -30.28 -5.96 -6.42
CA PRO A 93 -30.46 -6.61 -7.73
C PRO A 93 -29.14 -6.71 -8.50
N THR A 94 -29.08 -7.51 -9.56
CA THR A 94 -27.95 -7.49 -10.52
C THR A 94 -27.94 -6.16 -11.28
N ARG A 95 -26.77 -5.57 -11.51
CA ARG A 95 -26.59 -4.30 -12.25
C ARG A 95 -25.68 -4.50 -13.47
N GLY A 96 -25.70 -3.54 -14.38
CA GLY A 96 -24.91 -3.54 -15.62
C GLY A 96 -25.74 -3.89 -16.86
N SER A 97 -25.13 -3.76 -18.05
CA SER A 97 -25.82 -3.94 -19.34
C SER A 97 -26.37 -5.35 -19.56
N LEU A 98 -25.82 -6.37 -18.87
CA LEU A 98 -26.22 -7.78 -18.97
C LEU A 98 -27.09 -8.24 -17.80
N ALA A 99 -27.57 -7.33 -16.95
CA ALA A 99 -28.38 -7.67 -15.78
C ALA A 99 -29.71 -8.36 -16.10
N ALA A 100 -30.21 -8.23 -17.34
CA ALA A 100 -31.43 -8.88 -17.81
C ALA A 100 -31.18 -10.20 -18.57
N ASP A 101 -29.93 -10.55 -18.86
CA ASP A 101 -29.58 -11.76 -19.61
C ASP A 101 -29.49 -12.98 -18.68
N GLY A 102 -30.63 -13.60 -18.41
CA GLY A 102 -30.72 -14.71 -17.46
C GLY A 102 -29.86 -15.94 -17.81
N GLU A 103 -29.64 -16.19 -19.11
CA GLU A 103 -28.78 -17.29 -19.57
C GLU A 103 -27.31 -16.97 -19.29
N TRP A 104 -26.86 -15.75 -19.63
CA TRP A 104 -25.51 -15.31 -19.34
C TRP A 104 -25.21 -15.29 -17.84
N LEU A 105 -26.15 -14.77 -17.02
CA LEU A 105 -26.03 -14.73 -15.56
C LEU A 105 -25.92 -16.12 -14.93
N THR A 106 -26.65 -17.10 -15.47
CA THR A 106 -26.56 -18.49 -15.00
C THR A 106 -25.21 -19.11 -15.36
N GLY A 107 -24.71 -18.84 -16.57
CA GLY A 107 -23.40 -19.30 -17.01
C GLY A 107 -22.26 -18.75 -16.14
N VAL A 108 -22.23 -17.44 -15.88
CA VAL A 108 -21.11 -16.82 -15.15
C VAL A 108 -21.11 -17.24 -13.68
N ARG A 109 -22.29 -17.41 -13.09
CA ARG A 109 -22.46 -17.89 -11.71
C ARG A 109 -21.87 -19.29 -11.50
N ALA A 110 -21.87 -20.12 -12.54
CA ALA A 110 -21.38 -21.50 -12.51
C ALA A 110 -19.86 -21.62 -12.71
N LEU A 111 -19.13 -20.52 -12.97
CA LEU A 111 -17.69 -20.55 -13.17
C LEU A 111 -16.93 -20.91 -11.88
N SER A 112 -15.77 -21.54 -12.01
CA SER A 112 -14.90 -21.88 -10.88
C SER A 112 -14.39 -20.61 -10.19
N TRP A 113 -14.37 -20.61 -8.85
CA TRP A 113 -13.69 -19.58 -8.04
C TRP A 113 -12.23 -19.95 -7.75
N VAL A 114 -11.83 -21.16 -8.13
CA VAL A 114 -10.46 -21.65 -8.02
C VAL A 114 -9.73 -21.33 -9.33
N PRO A 115 -8.64 -20.55 -9.29
CA PRO A 115 -7.81 -20.31 -10.47
C PRO A 115 -7.29 -21.64 -11.03
N ALA A 116 -7.22 -21.76 -12.36
CA ALA A 116 -6.88 -23.02 -13.04
C ALA A 116 -5.42 -23.47 -12.78
N ASP A 117 -4.55 -22.57 -12.37
CA ASP A 117 -3.11 -22.72 -12.19
C ASP A 117 -2.68 -23.00 -10.74
N VAL A 118 -3.61 -23.00 -9.78
CA VAL A 118 -3.29 -23.26 -8.37
C VAL A 118 -2.97 -24.75 -8.17
N VAL A 119 -1.67 -25.07 -8.21
CA VAL A 119 -1.09 -26.34 -7.72
C VAL A 119 -1.37 -26.44 -6.21
N GLU A 120 -1.77 -27.63 -5.75
CA GLU A 120 -2.17 -27.99 -4.38
C GLU A 120 -1.59 -27.06 -3.29
N ARG A 121 -2.44 -26.18 -2.73
CA ARG A 121 -2.03 -25.29 -1.63
C ARG A 121 -1.86 -26.07 -0.32
N PRO A 122 -1.01 -25.59 0.61
CA PRO A 122 -0.94 -26.12 1.97
C PRO A 122 -2.32 -26.19 2.62
N ALA A 123 -2.60 -27.31 3.30
CA ALA A 123 -3.87 -27.52 4.00
C ALA A 123 -4.14 -26.38 4.99
N GLY A 124 -5.33 -25.76 4.91
CA GLY A 124 -5.77 -24.67 5.79
C GLY A 124 -5.74 -23.27 5.18
N LEU A 125 -5.23 -23.09 3.95
CA LEU A 125 -5.25 -21.83 3.19
C LEU A 125 -6.13 -21.92 1.92
N GLY A 126 -7.24 -22.66 2.01
CA GLY A 126 -8.18 -22.81 0.90
C GLY A 126 -8.78 -21.47 0.49
N LEU A 127 -8.85 -21.22 -0.82
CA LEU A 127 -9.69 -20.14 -1.33
C LEU A 127 -11.16 -20.46 -1.03
N PRO A 128 -11.99 -19.46 -0.72
CA PRO A 128 -13.41 -19.69 -0.60
C PRO A 128 -13.97 -20.14 -1.96
N ASP A 129 -14.67 -21.27 -1.97
CA ASP A 129 -15.38 -21.82 -3.13
C ASP A 129 -16.81 -22.20 -2.71
N PRO A 130 -17.71 -21.21 -2.56
CA PRO A 130 -19.07 -21.43 -2.10
C PRO A 130 -19.86 -22.26 -3.13
N ALA A 131 -20.88 -22.99 -2.69
CA ALA A 131 -21.70 -23.79 -3.59
C ALA A 131 -22.43 -22.90 -4.62
N VAL A 132 -22.66 -23.39 -5.84
CA VAL A 132 -23.19 -22.58 -6.95
C VAL A 132 -24.59 -22.05 -6.65
N GLU A 133 -25.38 -22.75 -5.85
CA GLU A 133 -26.69 -22.37 -5.33
C GLU A 133 -26.67 -21.11 -4.45
N ASP A 134 -25.57 -20.88 -3.73
CA ASP A 134 -25.41 -19.75 -2.80
C ASP A 134 -24.87 -18.50 -3.48
N ARG A 135 -24.40 -18.63 -4.73
CA ARG A 135 -23.82 -17.55 -5.52
C ARG A 135 -24.89 -16.67 -6.16
N ARG A 136 -24.66 -15.36 -6.14
CA ARG A 136 -25.46 -14.34 -6.81
C ARG A 136 -24.58 -13.44 -7.67
N VAL A 137 -25.04 -13.07 -8.85
CA VAL A 137 -24.34 -12.09 -9.70
C VAL A 137 -24.73 -10.69 -9.25
N ALA A 138 -23.80 -9.93 -8.68
CA ALA A 138 -24.01 -8.55 -8.27
C ALA A 138 -23.89 -7.57 -9.45
N PHE A 139 -22.94 -7.83 -10.36
CA PHE A 139 -22.73 -7.02 -11.56
C PHE A 139 -22.44 -7.92 -12.76
N ALA A 140 -22.99 -7.55 -13.92
CA ALA A 140 -22.68 -8.14 -15.21
C ALA A 140 -22.88 -7.08 -16.30
N GLY A 141 -21.83 -6.76 -17.03
CA GLY A 141 -21.93 -5.76 -18.07
C GLY A 141 -20.69 -5.64 -18.95
N ASP A 142 -20.88 -4.92 -20.05
CA ASP A 142 -19.82 -4.44 -20.90
C ASP A 142 -19.10 -3.29 -20.20
N VAL A 143 -17.77 -3.31 -20.26
CA VAL A 143 -16.87 -2.30 -19.70
C VAL A 143 -15.86 -1.89 -20.77
N PRO A 144 -15.17 -0.75 -20.65
CA PRO A 144 -14.19 -0.34 -21.66
C PRO A 144 -13.15 -1.44 -21.95
N GLY A 145 -13.12 -1.96 -23.17
CA GLY A 145 -12.18 -3.02 -23.59
C GLY A 145 -12.60 -4.46 -23.28
N GLY A 146 -13.80 -4.70 -22.74
CA GLY A 146 -14.27 -6.08 -22.52
C GLY A 146 -15.59 -6.23 -21.79
N ARG A 147 -15.74 -7.38 -21.11
CA ARG A 147 -16.84 -7.66 -20.20
C ARG A 147 -16.32 -7.94 -18.82
N ALA A 148 -17.14 -7.60 -17.81
CA ALA A 148 -16.84 -7.90 -16.43
C ALA A 148 -18.08 -8.40 -15.68
N ALA A 149 -17.86 -9.26 -14.69
CA ALA A 149 -18.88 -9.68 -13.74
C ALA A 149 -18.33 -9.83 -12.33
N LEU A 150 -19.18 -9.51 -11.36
CA LEU A 150 -18.95 -9.78 -9.95
C LEU A 150 -19.93 -10.84 -9.47
N VAL A 151 -19.43 -12.00 -9.06
CA VAL A 151 -20.21 -13.04 -8.41
C VAL A 151 -19.91 -13.01 -6.92
N VAL A 152 -20.95 -12.90 -6.09
CA VAL A 152 -20.86 -12.84 -4.64
C VAL A 152 -21.57 -14.03 -3.99
N ALA A 153 -21.17 -14.35 -2.77
CA ALA A 153 -21.80 -15.38 -1.94
C ALA A 153 -21.73 -14.98 -0.45
N PRO A 154 -22.60 -15.52 0.41
CA PRO A 154 -22.50 -15.33 1.85
C PRO A 154 -21.23 -15.99 2.40
N GLU A 155 -20.61 -15.35 3.40
CA GLU A 155 -19.48 -15.91 4.15
C GLU A 155 -19.75 -15.82 5.66
N GLY A 156 -20.15 -16.95 6.24
CA GLY A 156 -20.64 -16.99 7.62
C GLY A 156 -21.86 -16.09 7.83
N ASP A 157 -22.08 -15.63 9.07
CA ASP A 157 -23.27 -14.84 9.40
C ASP A 157 -23.18 -13.41 8.86
N THR A 158 -21.97 -12.88 8.62
CA THR A 158 -21.79 -11.44 8.36
C THR A 158 -20.89 -11.08 7.20
N GLY A 159 -20.15 -12.01 6.61
CA GLY A 159 -19.27 -11.71 5.48
C GLY A 159 -19.99 -11.81 4.14
N VAL A 160 -19.43 -11.09 3.16
CA VAL A 160 -19.66 -11.35 1.75
C VAL A 160 -18.30 -11.69 1.15
N VAL A 161 -18.25 -12.75 0.38
CA VAL A 161 -17.10 -13.07 -0.46
C VAL A 161 -17.50 -12.90 -1.92
N GLY A 162 -16.58 -12.51 -2.78
CA GLY A 162 -16.86 -12.48 -4.21
C GLY A 162 -15.64 -12.70 -5.09
N ALA A 163 -15.94 -13.02 -6.33
CA ALA A 163 -15.01 -13.30 -7.40
C ALA A 163 -15.32 -12.38 -8.59
N TRP A 164 -14.28 -11.70 -9.06
CA TRP A 164 -14.33 -10.91 -10.29
C TRP A 164 -14.00 -11.80 -11.48
N TYR A 165 -14.76 -11.65 -12.55
CA TYR A 165 -14.51 -12.29 -13.82
C TYR A 165 -14.40 -11.24 -14.91
N THR A 166 -13.42 -11.39 -15.79
CA THR A 166 -13.23 -10.50 -16.94
C THR A 166 -13.05 -11.32 -18.20
N GLY A 167 -13.33 -10.72 -19.36
CA GLY A 167 -13.24 -11.37 -20.65
C GLY A 167 -13.24 -10.34 -21.78
N PRO A 168 -12.92 -10.76 -23.02
CA PRO A 168 -12.94 -9.86 -24.17
C PRO A 168 -14.33 -9.27 -24.43
N GLU A 169 -14.40 -8.32 -25.36
CA GLU A 169 -15.68 -7.81 -25.84
C GLU A 169 -16.57 -8.97 -26.33
N GLU A 170 -17.86 -8.88 -26.01
CA GLU A 170 -18.85 -9.92 -26.35
C GLU A 170 -18.63 -11.31 -25.72
N ALA A 171 -17.69 -11.45 -24.78
CA ALA A 171 -17.41 -12.73 -24.12
C ALA A 171 -18.67 -13.43 -23.61
N ARG A 172 -18.80 -14.70 -23.98
CA ARG A 172 -19.76 -15.64 -23.41
C ARG A 172 -19.29 -16.05 -22.01
N PRO A 173 -20.17 -16.60 -21.16
CA PRO A 173 -19.76 -16.99 -19.80
C PRO A 173 -18.55 -17.92 -19.75
N ALA A 174 -18.45 -18.88 -20.68
CA ALA A 174 -17.33 -19.82 -20.75
C ALA A 174 -16.00 -19.20 -21.22
N GLU A 175 -16.02 -17.97 -21.73
CA GLU A 175 -14.85 -17.20 -22.18
C GLU A 175 -14.38 -16.21 -21.10
N MET A 176 -15.12 -16.07 -20.00
CA MET A 176 -14.75 -15.26 -18.87
C MET A 176 -13.71 -16.00 -18.00
N THR A 177 -12.69 -15.28 -17.55
CA THR A 177 -11.65 -15.79 -16.67
C THR A 177 -11.73 -15.12 -15.31
N LEU A 178 -11.35 -15.85 -14.26
CA LEU A 178 -11.23 -15.28 -12.92
C LEU A 178 -10.14 -14.21 -12.97
N ALA A 179 -10.52 -13.00 -12.58
CA ALA A 179 -9.67 -11.83 -12.61
C ALA A 179 -8.86 -11.80 -11.30
N THR A 180 -9.45 -11.45 -10.17
CA THR A 180 -8.77 -11.57 -8.88
C THR A 180 -9.06 -12.90 -8.21
N ALA A 181 -8.14 -13.38 -7.35
CA ALA A 181 -8.50 -14.40 -6.36
C ALA A 181 -9.74 -13.93 -5.56
N PRO A 182 -10.66 -14.84 -5.18
CA PRO A 182 -11.84 -14.45 -4.43
C PRO A 182 -11.47 -13.70 -3.15
N SER A 183 -12.12 -12.56 -2.92
CA SER A 183 -11.82 -11.67 -1.81
C SER A 183 -13.05 -11.43 -0.93
N ARG A 184 -12.79 -11.14 0.34
CA ARG A 184 -13.82 -10.78 1.31
C ARG A 184 -14.08 -9.29 1.24
N PHE A 185 -15.35 -8.92 1.23
CA PHE A 185 -15.79 -7.53 1.25
C PHE A 185 -16.52 -7.26 2.56
N PRO A 186 -16.24 -6.14 3.25
CA PRO A 186 -17.11 -5.69 4.33
C PRO A 186 -18.51 -5.39 3.78
N ARG A 187 -19.55 -5.68 4.58
CA ARG A 187 -20.96 -5.68 4.13
C ARG A 187 -21.41 -4.45 3.34
N SER A 188 -20.96 -3.27 3.75
CA SER A 188 -21.41 -1.99 3.23
C SER A 188 -20.37 -1.29 2.36
N GLU A 189 -19.27 -1.96 2.05
CA GLU A 189 -18.20 -1.39 1.22
C GLU A 189 -18.38 -1.82 -0.23
N PRO A 190 -18.06 -0.94 -1.20
CA PRO A 190 -18.10 -1.31 -2.60
C PRO A 190 -17.04 -2.37 -2.91
N ALA A 191 -17.40 -3.33 -3.74
CA ALA A 191 -16.42 -4.17 -4.39
C ALA A 191 -15.76 -3.36 -5.51
N VAL A 192 -14.43 -3.40 -5.57
CA VAL A 192 -13.64 -2.66 -6.54
C VAL A 192 -12.76 -3.62 -7.31
N LEU A 193 -12.70 -3.42 -8.62
CA LEU A 193 -11.80 -4.11 -9.53
C LEU A 193 -10.98 -3.07 -10.30
N TRP A 194 -9.68 -3.32 -10.39
CA TRP A 194 -8.77 -2.56 -11.22
C TRP A 194 -8.12 -3.52 -12.22
N ASP A 195 -8.64 -3.53 -13.44
CA ASP A 195 -8.28 -4.53 -14.45
C ASP A 195 -7.66 -3.91 -15.71
N ALA A 196 -6.55 -4.48 -16.16
CA ALA A 196 -5.83 -4.02 -17.33
C ALA A 196 -6.49 -4.58 -18.59
N THR A 197 -7.20 -3.75 -19.34
CA THR A 197 -8.01 -4.23 -20.47
C THR A 197 -7.22 -4.34 -21.76
N SER A 198 -6.29 -3.41 -22.04
CA SER A 198 -5.17 -3.57 -22.99
C SER A 198 -4.34 -2.28 -23.07
N GLY A 199 -3.02 -2.40 -23.29
CA GLY A 199 -2.13 -1.26 -23.54
C GLY A 199 -1.89 -0.35 -22.33
N GLU A 200 -2.06 0.96 -22.54
CA GLU A 200 -1.84 2.02 -21.54
C GLU A 200 -3.12 2.43 -20.79
N ARG A 201 -4.16 1.59 -20.81
CA ARG A 201 -5.45 1.89 -20.19
C ARG A 201 -5.87 0.79 -19.23
N VAL A 202 -6.53 1.20 -18.16
CA VAL A 202 -6.97 0.32 -17.07
C VAL A 202 -8.41 0.67 -16.74
N VAL A 203 -9.24 -0.35 -16.51
CA VAL A 203 -10.62 -0.14 -16.09
C VAL A 203 -10.70 -0.21 -14.57
N LEU A 204 -11.24 0.87 -14.00
CA LEU A 204 -11.71 0.92 -12.63
C LEU A 204 -13.19 0.61 -12.62
N LEU A 205 -13.55 -0.54 -12.08
CA LEU A 205 -14.93 -0.97 -11.92
C LEU A 205 -15.30 -0.98 -10.45
N LEU A 206 -16.42 -0.33 -10.11
CA LEU A 206 -16.92 -0.20 -8.76
C LEU A 206 -18.34 -0.70 -8.69
N VAL A 207 -18.63 -1.55 -7.69
CA VAL A 207 -19.95 -2.12 -7.43
C VAL A 207 -20.27 -1.98 -5.96
N GLY A 208 -20.96 -0.88 -5.64
CA GLY A 208 -21.53 -0.57 -4.33
C GLY A 208 -23.04 -0.82 -4.26
N LEU A 209 -23.65 -0.37 -3.17
CA LEU A 209 -25.10 -0.37 -2.98
C LEU A 209 -25.78 0.76 -3.78
N PRO A 210 -27.07 0.66 -4.10
CA PRO A 210 -27.81 1.77 -4.70
C PRO A 210 -27.66 3.08 -3.89
N GLY A 211 -27.43 4.18 -4.59
CA GLY A 211 -27.13 5.49 -3.97
C GLY A 211 -25.67 5.66 -3.52
N THR A 212 -24.77 4.74 -3.86
CA THR A 212 -23.33 4.97 -3.70
C THR A 212 -22.89 6.05 -4.69
N GLU A 213 -22.12 7.00 -4.21
CA GLU A 213 -21.34 7.94 -5.01
C GLU A 213 -19.87 7.64 -4.78
N ALA A 214 -19.04 7.77 -5.81
CA ALA A 214 -17.61 7.53 -5.70
C ALA A 214 -16.81 8.49 -6.56
N ARG A 215 -15.59 8.76 -6.12
CA ARG A 215 -14.56 9.50 -6.85
C ARG A 215 -13.21 8.83 -6.64
N TYR A 216 -12.35 8.89 -7.64
CA TYR A 216 -11.01 8.34 -7.58
C TYR A 216 -9.98 9.47 -7.65
N LEU A 217 -8.84 9.26 -7.02
CA LEU A 217 -7.75 10.20 -7.03
C LEU A 217 -7.00 10.08 -8.37
N ALA A 218 -7.24 11.03 -9.27
CA ALA A 218 -6.65 11.06 -10.61
C ALA A 218 -5.20 11.59 -10.60
N GLY A 219 -4.83 12.38 -9.59
CA GLY A 219 -3.47 12.90 -9.47
C GLY A 219 -3.34 14.01 -8.45
N ARG A 220 -2.21 14.72 -8.49
CA ARG A 220 -1.92 15.85 -7.63
C ARG A 220 -1.30 16.96 -8.46
N GLU A 221 -1.86 18.16 -8.34
CA GLU A 221 -1.21 19.37 -8.81
C GLU A 221 -0.30 19.93 -7.73
N VAL A 222 0.83 20.48 -8.15
CA VAL A 222 1.78 21.14 -7.26
C VAL A 222 1.98 22.56 -7.74
N SER A 223 1.66 23.53 -6.90
CA SER A 223 1.90 24.94 -7.20
C SER A 223 3.40 25.26 -7.18
N ALA A 224 3.81 26.40 -7.75
CA ALA A 224 5.20 26.85 -7.68
C ALA A 224 5.69 27.07 -6.23
N ALA A 225 4.77 27.25 -5.27
CA ALA A 225 5.09 27.35 -3.84
C ALA A 225 5.30 25.98 -3.16
N GLY A 226 5.16 24.87 -3.89
CA GLY A 226 5.21 23.51 -3.33
C GLY A 226 3.92 23.09 -2.62
N GLU A 227 2.81 23.83 -2.83
CA GLU A 227 1.52 23.45 -2.26
C GLU A 227 0.86 22.39 -3.14
N GLU A 228 0.43 21.29 -2.52
CA GLU A 228 -0.20 20.16 -3.20
C GLU A 228 -1.72 20.28 -3.18
N ARG A 229 -2.35 19.95 -4.30
CA ARG A 229 -3.80 19.87 -4.45
C ARG A 229 -4.17 18.56 -5.11
N GLU A 230 -4.97 17.75 -4.43
CA GLU A 230 -5.50 16.51 -4.99
C GLU A 230 -6.52 16.78 -6.10
N LEU A 231 -6.43 15.98 -7.16
CA LEU A 231 -7.35 15.96 -8.28
C LEU A 231 -8.25 14.74 -8.15
N TRP A 232 -9.50 14.96 -7.78
CA TRP A 232 -10.49 13.91 -7.65
C TRP A 232 -11.44 13.93 -8.85
N GLU A 233 -11.65 12.77 -9.46
CA GLU A 233 -12.57 12.59 -10.57
C GLU A 233 -13.73 11.66 -10.19
N PRO A 234 -14.97 11.97 -10.61
CA PRO A 234 -16.12 11.14 -10.27
C PRO A 234 -16.07 9.81 -11.02
N VAL A 235 -16.51 8.74 -10.35
CA VAL A 235 -16.83 7.47 -11.01
C VAL A 235 -18.32 7.50 -11.39
N PRO A 236 -18.68 7.41 -12.68
CA PRO A 236 -20.08 7.46 -13.09
C PRO A 236 -20.79 6.15 -12.70
N LEU A 237 -21.65 6.20 -11.69
CA LEU A 237 -22.38 5.04 -11.18
C LEU A 237 -23.86 5.11 -11.59
N VAL A 238 -24.40 3.97 -12.03
CA VAL A 238 -25.83 3.74 -12.24
C VAL A 238 -26.27 2.66 -11.27
N ASP A 239 -27.22 2.98 -10.39
CA ASP A 239 -27.69 2.09 -9.31
C ASP A 239 -26.55 1.48 -8.46
N GLY A 240 -25.52 2.30 -8.21
CA GLY A 240 -24.36 1.93 -7.39
C GLY A 240 -23.30 1.10 -8.12
N ALA A 241 -23.41 0.88 -9.43
CA ALA A 241 -22.39 0.19 -10.22
C ALA A 241 -21.94 1.02 -11.43
N GLY A 242 -20.64 0.99 -11.74
CA GLY A 242 -20.11 1.70 -12.90
C GLY A 242 -18.62 1.49 -13.11
N ALA A 243 -18.16 1.79 -14.32
CA ALA A 243 -16.79 1.66 -14.73
C ALA A 243 -16.26 2.97 -15.30
N VAL A 244 -14.99 3.26 -15.06
CA VAL A 244 -14.26 4.35 -15.71
C VAL A 244 -12.97 3.82 -16.31
N ASP A 245 -12.66 4.30 -17.50
CA ASP A 245 -11.44 4.00 -18.20
C ASP A 245 -10.37 5.02 -17.78
N VAL A 246 -9.33 4.55 -17.10
CA VAL A 246 -8.28 5.36 -16.51
C VAL A 246 -6.96 5.10 -17.24
N ALA A 247 -6.19 6.15 -17.52
CA ALA A 247 -4.87 5.97 -18.11
C ALA A 247 -3.95 5.24 -17.10
N ARG A 248 -3.17 4.29 -17.59
CA ARG A 248 -2.22 3.53 -16.80
C ARG A 248 -1.19 4.48 -16.19
N GLY A 249 -0.91 4.30 -14.91
CA GLY A 249 -0.06 5.23 -14.14
C GLY A 249 -0.78 6.49 -13.64
N THR A 250 -2.08 6.63 -13.88
CA THR A 250 -2.90 7.65 -13.21
C THR A 250 -3.26 7.18 -11.80
N GLY A 251 -3.18 8.07 -10.83
CA GLY A 251 -3.57 7.82 -9.45
C GLY A 251 -2.44 7.27 -8.56
N ALA A 252 -2.62 7.45 -7.26
CA ALA A 252 -1.57 7.54 -6.24
C ALA A 252 -0.74 6.29 -5.91
N GLY A 253 -0.63 5.34 -6.82
CA GLY A 253 0.35 4.29 -6.69
C GLY A 253 0.32 3.39 -7.89
N PHE A 254 1.30 3.47 -8.76
CA PHE A 254 1.72 2.27 -9.49
C PHE A 254 3.11 1.89 -8.99
N PRO A 255 3.32 0.76 -8.30
CA PRO A 255 2.42 -0.40 -8.17
C PRO A 255 1.55 -0.40 -6.89
N GLY A 256 0.93 0.72 -6.54
CA GLY A 256 -0.02 0.82 -5.43
C GLY A 256 -1.50 0.67 -5.88
N PRO A 257 -2.43 0.74 -4.93
CA PRO A 257 -3.86 0.79 -5.24
C PRO A 257 -4.26 2.20 -5.67
N VAL A 258 -5.29 2.29 -6.52
CA VAL A 258 -5.99 3.57 -6.71
C VAL A 258 -6.73 3.93 -5.44
N VAL A 259 -6.55 5.19 -5.03
CA VAL A 259 -7.25 5.73 -3.86
C VAL A 259 -8.64 6.14 -4.30
N LEU A 260 -9.64 5.57 -3.64
CA LEU A 260 -11.05 5.84 -3.86
C LEU A 260 -11.64 6.51 -2.63
N GLU A 261 -12.52 7.47 -2.87
CA GLU A 261 -13.47 7.91 -1.88
C GLU A 261 -14.87 7.52 -2.34
N TYR A 262 -15.68 7.03 -1.41
CA TYR A 262 -17.08 6.76 -1.69
C TYR A 262 -17.95 7.16 -0.51
N THR A 263 -19.18 7.53 -0.84
CA THR A 263 -20.21 7.87 0.13
C THR A 263 -21.46 7.07 -0.14
N TRP A 264 -22.05 6.50 0.92
CA TRP A 264 -23.33 5.81 0.85
C TRP A 264 -24.16 6.12 2.10
N GLY A 265 -25.41 6.56 1.90
CA GLY A 265 -26.28 6.95 3.02
C GLY A 265 -25.70 8.05 3.92
N GLY A 266 -24.93 8.99 3.34
CA GLY A 266 -24.24 10.06 4.07
C GLY A 266 -23.00 9.63 4.85
N ARG A 267 -22.56 8.36 4.72
CA ARG A 267 -21.35 7.85 5.35
C ARG A 267 -20.22 7.79 4.32
N THR A 268 -19.11 8.48 4.60
CA THR A 268 -17.86 8.31 3.87
C THR A 268 -17.17 7.06 4.35
N GLY A 269 -16.83 6.16 3.42
CA GLY A 269 -16.03 4.98 3.73
C GLY A 269 -14.54 5.29 3.75
N ASN A 270 -13.76 4.38 4.34
CA ASN A 270 -12.31 4.41 4.20
C ASN A 270 -11.94 4.17 2.73
N PRO A 271 -10.78 4.66 2.26
CA PRO A 271 -10.33 4.38 0.92
C PRO A 271 -10.22 2.87 0.69
N ALA A 272 -11.00 2.38 -0.26
CA ALA A 272 -10.95 0.98 -0.68
C ALA A 272 -9.69 0.78 -1.53
N MET A 273 -8.85 -0.18 -1.17
CA MET A 273 -7.72 -0.59 -2.01
C MET A 273 -8.24 -1.54 -3.09
N ALA A 274 -8.12 -1.13 -4.35
CA ALA A 274 -8.39 -2.02 -5.48
C ALA A 274 -7.26 -3.03 -5.65
N TRP A 275 -7.61 -4.30 -5.83
CA TRP A 275 -6.65 -5.36 -6.16
C TRP A 275 -6.59 -5.55 -7.67
N TYR A 276 -5.39 -5.81 -8.18
CA TYR A 276 -5.16 -6.10 -9.60
C TYR A 276 -5.62 -7.52 -9.95
N ALA A 277 -6.31 -7.65 -11.08
CA ALA A 277 -6.93 -8.89 -11.58
C ALA A 277 -5.99 -9.85 -12.33
N ASP A 278 -4.71 -9.58 -12.30
CA ASP A 278 -3.61 -10.48 -12.66
C ASP A 278 -2.34 -9.72 -12.24
N PRO A 279 -1.17 -10.36 -12.05
CA PRO A 279 0.07 -9.61 -12.04
C PRO A 279 0.26 -9.14 -13.48
N VAL A 280 -0.37 -8.01 -13.83
CA VAL A 280 -0.34 -7.34 -15.13
C VAL A 280 1.04 -7.62 -15.76
N PRO A 281 1.15 -8.53 -16.75
CA PRO A 281 2.44 -8.84 -17.33
C PRO A 281 2.76 -7.66 -18.24
N SER A 282 3.48 -6.70 -17.70
CA SER A 282 4.20 -5.68 -18.45
C SER A 282 4.93 -4.85 -17.43
N SER A 283 6.26 -4.96 -17.46
CA SER A 283 7.12 -3.92 -16.93
C SER A 283 6.47 -2.56 -17.17
N PRO A 284 6.37 -1.69 -16.15
CA PRO A 284 5.88 -0.34 -16.39
C PRO A 284 6.54 0.26 -17.63
N PRO A 285 5.84 1.17 -18.34
CA PRO A 285 6.45 1.85 -19.47
C PRO A 285 7.80 2.40 -19.03
N GLU A 286 8.84 2.13 -19.82
CA GLU A 286 10.20 2.52 -19.44
C GLU A 286 10.26 4.05 -19.32
N VAL A 287 10.59 4.51 -18.11
CA VAL A 287 10.75 5.93 -17.82
C VAL A 287 12.20 6.28 -18.05
N ALA A 288 12.45 7.27 -18.91
CA ALA A 288 13.79 7.83 -19.07
C ALA A 288 14.17 8.59 -17.78
N VAL A 289 15.08 8.00 -17.00
CA VAL A 289 15.61 8.62 -15.77
C VAL A 289 16.98 9.23 -16.08
N ALA A 290 17.15 10.53 -15.88
CA ALA A 290 18.46 11.18 -15.99
C ALA A 290 19.38 10.69 -14.86
N ASP A 291 20.65 10.43 -15.17
CA ASP A 291 21.66 10.02 -14.19
C ASP A 291 22.93 10.86 -14.33
N PRO A 292 22.89 12.14 -13.88
CA PRO A 292 24.02 13.06 -14.02
C PRO A 292 25.23 12.67 -13.15
N ARG A 293 25.07 11.72 -12.22
CA ARG A 293 26.08 11.29 -11.24
C ARG A 293 26.62 9.88 -11.52
N GLY A 294 26.16 9.20 -12.56
CA GLY A 294 26.61 7.86 -12.92
C GLY A 294 26.28 6.78 -11.86
N LEU A 295 25.16 6.94 -11.16
CA LEU A 295 24.74 6.07 -10.05
C LEU A 295 23.97 4.83 -10.51
N ARG A 296 23.57 4.74 -11.78
CA ARG A 296 22.70 3.69 -12.29
C ARG A 296 23.26 2.28 -12.08
N ASP A 297 24.58 2.12 -12.14
CA ASP A 297 25.23 0.82 -11.95
C ASP A 297 25.36 0.41 -10.47
N ALA A 298 25.02 1.30 -9.52
CA ALA A 298 25.10 1.02 -8.09
C ALA A 298 23.90 0.21 -7.56
N VAL A 299 22.82 0.09 -8.34
CA VAL A 299 21.57 -0.57 -7.95
C VAL A 299 20.93 -1.28 -9.16
N PRO A 300 20.07 -2.29 -8.95
CA PRO A 300 19.30 -2.90 -10.03
C PRO A 300 18.42 -1.88 -10.80
N ALA A 301 18.43 -1.98 -12.13
CA ALA A 301 17.75 -1.02 -13.01
C ALA A 301 16.21 -1.01 -12.83
N ASP A 302 15.63 -2.16 -12.47
CA ASP A 302 14.21 -2.32 -12.17
C ASP A 302 13.79 -1.52 -10.94
N LEU A 303 14.66 -1.37 -9.92
CA LEU A 303 14.38 -0.53 -8.75
C LEU A 303 14.36 0.96 -9.11
N VAL A 304 15.23 1.38 -10.03
CA VAL A 304 15.24 2.77 -10.56
C VAL A 304 13.95 3.04 -11.35
N GLN A 305 13.56 2.11 -12.22
CA GLN A 305 12.33 2.22 -12.99
C GLN A 305 11.09 2.21 -12.10
N MET A 306 11.06 1.35 -11.07
CA MET A 306 9.98 1.29 -10.10
C MET A 306 9.86 2.61 -9.33
N ALA A 307 10.95 3.12 -8.75
CA ALA A 307 10.95 4.38 -8.00
C ALA A 307 10.45 5.56 -8.87
N ALA A 308 10.97 5.68 -10.10
CA ALA A 308 10.58 6.75 -11.02
C ALA A 308 9.12 6.64 -11.46
N THR A 309 8.66 5.45 -11.85
CA THR A 309 7.28 5.22 -12.28
C THR A 309 6.31 5.51 -11.15
N THR A 310 6.59 5.03 -9.92
CA THR A 310 5.66 5.27 -8.81
C THR A 310 5.64 6.72 -8.38
N MET A 311 6.79 7.42 -8.39
CA MET A 311 6.83 8.85 -8.14
C MET A 311 5.97 9.61 -9.16
N LEU A 312 6.14 9.36 -10.46
CA LEU A 312 5.34 10.03 -11.48
C LEU A 312 3.85 9.67 -11.36
N GLY A 313 3.54 8.40 -11.11
CA GLY A 313 2.15 7.97 -10.92
C GLY A 313 1.47 8.60 -9.71
N HIS A 314 2.22 8.86 -8.63
CA HIS A 314 1.70 9.54 -7.44
C HIS A 314 1.12 10.94 -7.75
N TYR A 315 1.73 11.65 -8.71
CA TYR A 315 1.29 12.97 -9.14
C TYR A 315 0.40 12.92 -10.40
N GLY A 316 0.38 11.80 -11.13
CA GLY A 316 -0.48 11.58 -12.29
C GLY A 316 -0.25 12.64 -13.37
N THR A 317 -1.33 13.26 -13.85
CA THR A 317 -1.29 14.32 -14.87
C THR A 317 -0.47 15.54 -14.45
N GLY A 318 -0.31 15.80 -13.14
CA GLY A 318 0.52 16.89 -12.63
C GLY A 318 2.01 16.74 -12.94
N ALA A 319 2.47 15.51 -13.20
CA ALA A 319 3.85 15.22 -13.60
C ALA A 319 4.00 15.01 -15.12
N ALA A 320 2.98 15.29 -15.92
CA ALA A 320 3.08 15.20 -17.37
C ALA A 320 4.22 16.09 -17.90
N GLY A 321 5.17 15.48 -18.62
CA GLY A 321 6.36 16.16 -19.14
C GLY A 321 7.51 16.33 -18.15
N ALA A 322 7.38 15.89 -16.90
CA ALA A 322 8.49 15.86 -15.96
C ALA A 322 9.48 14.75 -16.35
N THR A 323 10.78 15.02 -16.26
CA THR A 323 11.84 14.03 -16.46
C THR A 323 12.45 13.68 -15.11
N PRO A 324 12.30 12.44 -14.61
CA PRO A 324 12.93 12.03 -13.37
C PRO A 324 14.45 12.03 -13.45
N THR A 325 15.09 12.28 -12.32
CA THR A 325 16.53 12.26 -12.12
C THR A 325 16.85 11.33 -10.96
N LEU A 326 17.84 10.45 -11.15
CA LEU A 326 18.42 9.64 -10.08
C LEU A 326 19.29 10.55 -9.20
N LEU A 327 18.84 10.79 -7.97
CA LEU A 327 19.46 11.76 -7.06
C LEU A 327 20.51 11.12 -6.15
N ALA A 328 20.23 9.91 -5.68
CA ALA A 328 21.13 9.09 -4.89
C ALA A 328 20.69 7.62 -4.97
N ALA A 329 21.65 6.70 -4.90
CA ALA A 329 21.37 5.27 -4.88
C ALA A 329 22.51 4.53 -4.15
N GLY A 330 22.17 3.42 -3.50
CA GLY A 330 23.18 2.56 -2.88
C GLY A 330 22.59 1.52 -1.95
N SER A 331 23.44 0.58 -1.54
CA SER A 331 23.07 -0.51 -0.64
C SER A 331 23.83 -0.42 0.69
N VAL A 332 23.12 -0.61 1.80
CA VAL A 332 23.64 -0.54 3.16
C VAL A 332 23.06 -1.73 3.94
N GLU A 333 23.93 -2.62 4.44
CA GLU A 333 23.52 -3.78 5.27
C GLU A 333 22.37 -4.63 4.66
N GLY A 334 22.41 -4.87 3.34
CA GLY A 334 21.36 -5.64 2.64
C GLY A 334 20.07 -4.85 2.36
N THR A 335 20.04 -3.56 2.68
CA THR A 335 18.99 -2.62 2.29
C THR A 335 19.44 -1.82 1.08
N THR A 336 18.72 -1.89 -0.03
CA THR A 336 18.98 -1.05 -1.21
C THR A 336 18.05 0.16 -1.19
N THR A 337 18.59 1.32 -1.53
CA THR A 337 17.88 2.60 -1.54
C THR A 337 18.03 3.27 -2.89
N VAL A 338 16.93 3.85 -3.38
CA VAL A 338 16.88 4.61 -4.63
C VAL A 338 16.09 5.89 -4.37
N LEU A 339 16.77 7.03 -4.41
CA LEU A 339 16.16 8.36 -4.32
C LEU A 339 16.08 8.95 -5.71
N VAL A 340 14.85 9.18 -6.17
CA VAL A 340 14.55 9.88 -7.43
C VAL A 340 13.90 11.22 -7.13
N GLY A 341 14.00 12.16 -8.07
CA GLY A 341 13.22 13.39 -8.03
C GLY A 341 12.92 13.92 -9.41
N ALA A 342 12.03 14.90 -9.50
CA ALA A 342 11.70 15.56 -10.76
C ALA A 342 11.37 17.04 -10.52
N THR A 343 11.56 17.85 -11.56
CA THR A 343 11.03 19.23 -11.59
C THR A 343 9.74 19.22 -12.39
N LEU A 344 8.65 19.69 -11.77
CA LEU A 344 7.32 19.74 -12.36
C LEU A 344 7.16 20.96 -13.29
N PRO A 345 6.12 21.02 -14.13
CA PRO A 345 5.86 22.18 -14.99
C PRO A 345 5.70 23.51 -14.24
N SER A 346 5.28 23.47 -12.97
CA SER A 346 5.20 24.65 -12.08
C SER A 346 6.56 25.16 -11.59
N GLY A 347 7.65 24.42 -11.86
CA GLY A 347 8.99 24.68 -11.34
C GLY A 347 9.24 24.11 -9.95
N ALA A 348 8.21 23.62 -9.25
CA ALA A 348 8.36 22.91 -7.99
C ALA A 348 9.09 21.57 -8.20
N THR A 349 9.73 21.08 -7.14
CA THR A 349 10.48 19.82 -7.19
C THR A 349 9.86 18.78 -6.28
N ILE A 350 9.80 17.53 -6.72
CA ILE A 350 9.28 16.39 -5.97
C ILE A 350 10.38 15.33 -5.83
N THR A 351 10.30 14.51 -4.78
CA THR A 351 11.24 13.42 -4.54
C THR A 351 10.54 12.18 -4.02
N ALA A 352 11.07 11.00 -4.32
CA ALA A 352 10.61 9.75 -3.74
C ALA A 352 11.79 8.83 -3.39
N LEU A 353 11.70 8.18 -2.22
CA LEU A 353 12.66 7.18 -1.76
C LEU A 353 12.02 5.79 -1.86
N LEU A 354 12.62 4.93 -2.66
CA LEU A 354 12.35 3.50 -2.67
C LEU A 354 13.41 2.79 -1.82
N THR A 355 12.97 1.90 -0.93
CA THR A 355 13.82 1.08 -0.08
C THR A 355 13.43 -0.39 -0.26
N THR A 356 14.39 -1.25 -0.57
CA THR A 356 14.21 -2.70 -0.57
C THR A 356 15.04 -3.35 0.52
N LEU A 357 14.41 -4.17 1.34
CA LEU A 357 15.07 -4.98 2.35
C LEU A 357 15.05 -6.43 1.88
N SER A 358 16.24 -6.99 1.64
CA SER A 358 16.40 -8.41 1.37
C SER A 358 16.68 -9.12 2.69
N THR A 359 15.71 -9.85 3.25
CA THR A 359 15.98 -10.68 4.43
C THR A 359 16.64 -11.98 3.98
N ALA A 360 17.97 -12.10 4.16
CA ALA A 360 18.66 -13.36 3.97
C ALA A 360 18.19 -14.36 5.04
N GLY A 361 17.29 -15.27 4.67
CA GLY A 361 16.76 -16.31 5.55
C GLY A 361 16.49 -17.60 4.76
N PRO A 362 16.53 -18.77 5.41
CA PRO A 362 16.36 -20.08 4.74
C PRO A 362 14.92 -20.33 4.23
N ALA A 363 13.97 -19.46 4.56
CA ALA A 363 12.60 -19.52 4.07
C ALA A 363 12.37 -18.38 3.07
N GLU A 364 12.75 -18.64 1.81
CA GLU A 364 12.48 -17.83 0.60
C GLU A 364 12.96 -16.37 0.62
N ASP A 365 13.42 -15.87 -0.52
CA ASP A 365 13.95 -14.53 -0.75
C ASP A 365 12.85 -13.45 -0.59
N ALA A 366 12.31 -13.28 0.61
CA ALA A 366 11.32 -12.26 0.92
C ALA A 366 11.97 -10.89 0.79
N THR A 367 11.63 -10.20 -0.30
CA THR A 367 12.02 -8.81 -0.52
C THR A 367 10.87 -7.92 -0.08
N SER A 368 11.08 -7.15 0.99
CA SER A 368 10.14 -6.10 1.36
C SER A 368 10.51 -4.83 0.60
N THR A 369 9.55 -4.24 -0.11
CA THR A 369 9.74 -2.97 -0.82
C THR A 369 8.84 -1.92 -0.19
N MET A 370 9.43 -0.77 0.17
CA MET A 370 8.73 0.38 0.71
C MET A 370 9.05 1.59 -0.15
N LEU A 371 8.04 2.38 -0.49
CA LEU A 371 8.20 3.65 -1.19
C LEU A 371 7.62 4.78 -0.35
N SER A 372 8.35 5.87 -0.27
CA SER A 372 7.90 7.13 0.29
C SER A 372 7.99 8.23 -0.73
N VAL A 373 6.95 9.06 -0.82
CA VAL A 373 6.98 10.30 -1.60
C VAL A 373 7.15 11.45 -0.63
N GLY A 374 8.23 12.22 -0.80
CA GLY A 374 8.48 13.42 0.00
C GLY A 374 7.56 14.56 -0.42
N GLN A 375 7.38 15.52 0.50
CA GLN A 375 6.63 16.74 0.22
C GLN A 375 7.24 17.50 -0.96
N ALA A 376 6.39 18.06 -1.82
CA ALA A 376 6.85 18.96 -2.84
C ALA A 376 7.57 20.18 -2.26
N ALA A 377 8.63 20.61 -2.93
CA ALA A 377 9.40 21.76 -2.56
C ALA A 377 9.19 22.91 -3.55
N PRO A 378 9.20 24.18 -3.09
CA PRO A 378 8.93 25.32 -3.94
C PRO A 378 9.96 25.46 -5.07
N ALA A 379 9.51 26.09 -6.14
CA ALA A 379 10.35 26.49 -7.26
C ALA A 379 11.44 27.49 -6.83
N GLY A 380 12.53 27.52 -7.61
CA GLY A 380 13.60 28.52 -7.45
C GLY A 380 14.99 27.91 -7.24
N THR A 381 15.07 26.73 -6.61
CA THR A 381 16.33 25.98 -6.50
C THR A 381 16.30 24.76 -7.42
N ALA A 382 17.30 24.66 -8.31
CA ALA A 382 17.43 23.51 -9.20
C ALA A 382 17.57 22.21 -8.40
N LEU A 383 16.94 21.13 -8.86
CA LEU A 383 16.84 19.86 -8.13
C LEU A 383 18.19 19.32 -7.63
N LEU A 384 19.24 19.37 -8.46
CA LEU A 384 20.59 18.88 -8.12
C LEU A 384 21.37 19.81 -7.18
N GLU A 385 20.92 21.05 -7.00
CA GLU A 385 21.50 22.03 -6.07
C GLU A 385 20.78 22.01 -4.70
N ARG A 386 19.74 21.19 -4.55
CA ARG A 386 19.05 21.02 -3.27
C ARG A 386 19.75 19.97 -2.43
N ILE A 387 19.68 20.16 -1.11
CA ILE A 387 19.99 19.11 -0.14
C ILE A 387 18.69 18.40 0.22
N VAL A 388 18.63 17.11 -0.06
CA VAL A 388 17.52 16.20 0.24
C VAL A 388 18.08 15.05 1.07
N ALA A 389 17.52 14.83 2.25
CA ALA A 389 17.94 13.77 3.16
C ALA A 389 16.72 13.00 3.66
N VAL A 390 16.59 11.75 3.23
CA VAL A 390 15.42 10.92 3.55
C VAL A 390 15.84 9.72 4.38
N ALA A 391 15.28 9.61 5.58
CA ALA A 391 15.51 8.49 6.49
C ALA A 391 14.55 7.33 6.18
N GLY A 392 15.10 6.17 5.83
CA GLY A 392 14.41 4.89 5.86
C GLY A 392 14.50 4.25 7.25
N ASP A 393 14.05 2.98 7.37
CA ASP A 393 14.04 2.27 8.67
C ASP A 393 15.43 2.17 9.32
N ARG A 394 16.48 1.92 8.51
CA ARG A 394 17.87 1.74 8.99
C ARG A 394 18.91 2.44 8.11
N THR A 395 18.46 3.26 7.18
CA THR A 395 19.30 3.90 6.18
C THR A 395 18.98 5.38 6.09
N LEU A 396 19.98 6.18 5.72
CA LEU A 396 19.80 7.57 5.32
C LEU A 396 20.32 7.70 3.89
N THR A 397 19.48 8.21 3.00
CA THR A 397 19.85 8.50 1.61
C THR A 397 19.89 10.01 1.41
N VAL A 398 21.02 10.50 0.89
CA VAL A 398 21.32 11.93 0.78
C VAL A 398 21.64 12.28 -0.67
N SER A 399 21.01 13.35 -1.15
CA SER A 399 21.40 14.07 -2.36
C SER A 399 21.68 15.53 -2.01
N ALA A 400 22.81 16.05 -2.44
CA ALA A 400 23.29 17.41 -2.17
C ALA A 400 24.00 17.96 -3.42
N PRO A 401 24.38 19.25 -3.47
CA PRO A 401 25.22 19.78 -4.54
C PRO A 401 26.49 18.95 -4.77
N ALA A 402 26.99 18.92 -6.01
CA ALA A 402 28.10 18.04 -6.41
C ALA A 402 29.40 18.26 -5.61
N ALA A 403 29.57 19.45 -5.02
CA ALA A 403 30.71 19.75 -4.14
C ALA A 403 30.67 19.01 -2.79
N GLY A 404 29.50 18.47 -2.39
CA GLY A 404 29.34 17.74 -1.13
C GLY A 404 30.10 16.40 -1.14
N ALA A 405 30.96 16.23 -0.14
CA ALA A 405 31.80 15.05 0.05
C ALA A 405 31.39 14.21 1.28
N VAL A 406 30.83 14.85 2.32
CA VAL A 406 30.37 14.16 3.53
C VAL A 406 29.08 14.81 4.04
N ALA A 407 28.09 14.02 4.44
CA ALA A 407 26.95 14.48 5.20
C ALA A 407 27.09 14.07 6.68
N GLU A 408 27.21 15.06 7.56
CA GLU A 408 27.15 14.87 9.01
C GLU A 408 25.69 14.88 9.48
N VAL A 409 25.28 13.85 10.22
CA VAL A 409 23.90 13.66 10.66
C VAL A 409 23.77 14.01 12.12
N TYR A 410 22.81 14.86 12.47
CA TYR A 410 22.67 15.40 13.82
C TYR A 410 21.33 15.06 14.46
N LEU A 411 21.37 14.83 15.78
CA LEU A 411 20.19 14.78 16.64
C LEU A 411 19.70 16.20 16.98
N ALA A 412 18.52 16.26 17.59
CA ALA A 412 17.89 17.51 18.01
C ALA A 412 18.69 18.33 19.02
N ASP A 413 19.49 17.67 19.86
CA ASP A 413 20.38 18.32 20.82
C ASP A 413 21.70 18.80 20.21
N GLY A 414 21.89 18.62 18.90
CA GLY A 414 23.12 18.97 18.18
C GLY A 414 24.22 17.92 18.27
N THR A 415 23.97 16.75 18.86
CA THR A 415 24.93 15.63 18.88
C THR A 415 25.09 15.06 17.47
N LEU A 416 26.34 14.88 17.04
CA LEU A 416 26.67 14.14 15.81
C LEU A 416 26.34 12.66 16.00
N LEU A 417 25.38 12.17 15.22
CA LEU A 417 24.90 10.79 15.26
C LEU A 417 25.78 9.87 14.41
N THR A 418 26.03 10.25 13.15
CA THR A 418 26.80 9.48 12.17
C THR A 418 27.23 10.38 11.01
N THR A 419 28.03 9.83 10.08
CA THR A 419 28.42 10.50 8.84
C THR A 419 28.13 9.60 7.64
N VAL A 420 27.67 10.18 6.54
CA VAL A 420 27.45 9.49 5.27
C VAL A 420 28.44 10.02 4.23
N PRO A 421 29.31 9.17 3.65
CA PRO A 421 30.18 9.61 2.56
C PRO A 421 29.36 9.91 1.30
N LEU A 422 29.72 10.96 0.59
CA LEU A 422 29.07 11.38 -0.65
C LEU A 422 30.05 11.30 -1.82
N VAL A 423 29.57 10.81 -2.95
CA VAL A 423 30.25 10.84 -4.24
C VAL A 423 29.42 11.73 -5.16
N ASP A 424 30.01 12.82 -5.65
CA ASP A 424 29.32 13.85 -6.43
C ASP A 424 28.01 14.33 -5.77
N GLY A 425 28.05 14.52 -4.44
CA GLY A 425 26.92 14.94 -3.63
C GLY A 425 25.84 13.86 -3.40
N ALA A 426 26.05 12.59 -3.77
CA ALA A 426 25.11 11.48 -3.51
C ALA A 426 25.69 10.44 -2.57
N GLY A 427 24.87 9.89 -1.67
CA GLY A 427 25.28 8.73 -0.88
C GLY A 427 24.17 8.13 -0.03
N SER A 428 24.36 6.87 0.37
CA SER A 428 23.51 6.18 1.34
C SER A 428 24.38 5.62 2.47
N GLY A 429 23.90 5.73 3.71
CA GLY A 429 24.62 5.25 4.89
C GLY A 429 23.71 4.63 5.94
N ALA A 430 24.31 3.92 6.89
CA ALA A 430 23.58 3.33 8.01
C ALA A 430 23.07 4.44 8.94
N LEU A 431 21.81 4.32 9.38
CA LEU A 431 21.19 5.25 10.30
C LEU A 431 20.87 4.55 11.62
N PRO A 432 21.71 4.71 12.65
CA PRO A 432 21.42 4.16 13.97
C PRO A 432 20.30 4.98 14.66
N PRO A 433 19.50 4.37 15.56
CA PRO A 433 18.60 5.14 16.41
C PRO A 433 19.40 6.03 17.39
N PRO A 434 18.84 7.16 17.86
CA PRO A 434 17.46 7.65 17.63
C PRO A 434 17.29 8.38 16.28
N ALA A 435 16.05 8.79 15.97
CA ALA A 435 15.74 9.52 14.74
C ALA A 435 16.55 10.84 14.64
N PRO A 436 17.20 11.12 13.49
CA PRO A 436 17.95 12.36 13.28
C PRO A 436 17.00 13.54 13.03
N GLU A 437 17.48 14.75 13.29
CA GLU A 437 16.72 15.97 12.98
C GLU A 437 17.20 16.62 11.68
N ARG A 438 18.52 16.70 11.48
CA ARG A 438 19.12 17.48 10.38
C ARG A 438 20.44 16.89 9.91
N ILE A 439 20.87 17.31 8.72
CA ILE A 439 22.21 17.07 8.21
C ILE A 439 22.97 18.36 7.90
N ARG A 440 24.30 18.28 7.94
CA ARG A 440 25.22 19.26 7.35
C ARG A 440 26.02 18.60 6.25
N VAL A 441 26.06 19.22 5.08
CA VAL A 441 26.89 18.72 3.97
C VAL A 441 28.16 19.54 3.91
N LEU A 442 29.29 18.85 3.95
CA LEU A 442 30.63 19.42 3.87
C LEU A 442 31.28 19.04 2.54
N ASP A 443 32.09 19.94 1.99
CA ASP A 443 32.94 19.64 0.84
C ASP A 443 34.21 18.87 1.24
N ALA A 444 35.06 18.54 0.27
CA ALA A 444 36.30 17.81 0.50
C ALA A 444 37.34 18.58 1.36
N ALA A 445 37.19 19.90 1.50
CA ALA A 445 38.01 20.74 2.36
C ALA A 445 37.40 20.91 3.76
N GLY A 446 36.22 20.34 4.02
CA GLY A 446 35.46 20.48 5.26
C GLY A 446 34.66 21.78 5.35
N ALA A 447 34.52 22.54 4.26
CA ALA A 447 33.69 23.73 4.24
C ALA A 447 32.21 23.36 4.11
N LEU A 448 31.34 24.11 4.79
CA LEU A 448 29.90 23.87 4.77
C LEU A 448 29.32 24.24 3.41
N VAL A 449 28.77 23.24 2.71
CA VAL A 449 27.99 23.41 1.48
C VAL A 449 26.56 23.85 1.81
N GLY A 450 25.96 23.26 2.85
CA GLY A 450 24.64 23.65 3.33
C GLY A 450 24.09 22.71 4.41
N GLU A 451 22.89 23.01 4.88
CA GLU A 451 22.16 22.23 5.89
C GLU A 451 20.73 21.96 5.43
N ALA A 452 20.16 20.83 5.86
CA ALA A 452 18.76 20.48 5.59
C ALA A 452 18.18 19.61 6.71
N PRO A 453 16.86 19.66 6.96
CA PRO A 453 16.20 18.70 7.83
C PRO A 453 16.27 17.28 7.23
N VAL A 454 16.23 16.27 8.09
CA VAL A 454 15.99 14.89 7.66
C VAL A 454 14.48 14.65 7.64
N THR A 455 13.95 14.23 6.50
CA THR A 455 12.55 13.82 6.38
C THR A 455 12.44 12.31 6.63
N SER A 456 11.51 11.89 7.49
CA SER A 456 11.18 10.48 7.67
C SER A 456 10.26 9.98 6.56
N VAL A 457 10.39 8.70 6.24
CA VAL A 457 9.30 7.95 5.62
C VAL A 457 8.24 7.73 6.70
N ASP A 458 7.30 8.67 6.84
CA ASP A 458 6.11 8.41 7.66
C ASP A 458 5.26 7.37 6.89
N GLY A 459 5.15 6.17 7.46
CA GLY A 459 4.39 5.04 6.92
C GLY A 459 2.94 4.99 7.39
#